data_AF-A0A1V5VXK9-F1
#
_entry.id   AF-A0A1V5VXK9-F1
#
_cell.length_a   1.000
_cell.length_b   1.000
_cell.length_c   1.000
_cell.angle_alpha   90.00
_cell.angle_beta   90.00
_cell.angle_gamma   90.00
#
_symmetry.space_group_name_H-M   'P 1'
#
loop_
_entity.id
_entity.type
_entity.pdbx_description
1 polymer ?
#
loop_
_entity_poly.entity_id
_entity_poly.type
_entity_poly.pdbx_seq_one_letter_code
_entity_poly.pdbx_strand_id
1 'polypeptide(L)'
;MIVYCSNCNTAHEVTQSQAQISKTSVIHCKKCDKKIKLQFCPFCGAFYSITFSTIKSGKYRYRCRKCDRDFAIEFLEEDNSLDKGDSESFENSAKTHNHFAKEEVKSFKDKSLNECNKVDEAFSFLGKRAIQNFSIGQLFFAASDAFSSQKMLISFIGVALIVALLKLYGFALSSFASSFIGQSYGGFIITLAPFFIIVSVYQIVASIVAWITFENVFYDTKTTAYSIMRFISKKAPSIFFVNIAFLIFINCVILLFCKIPLVGTAAFALIFFPVYFLSVFIAIMTFIGLWFYPPIIAHREGTSVRSLKNFLIFIKKHNLSLVYMIPVIAAVSVAVLLVLLLIHTFAFLLSLSLSEIIMGNELSAVFAAIPSSLIKISKLSIVGSASVIFSELNPGLTFSHSLGGVIIGILMSFVTLTIASAAMSVISSLSSHLYLLMERGLSIDDKKKAIVFISLFFMILSFLLVSKIF
;
A
#
# COMPACT_ATOMS: atom_id res chain seq x y z
N MET A 1 20.88 -23.19 5.82
CA MET A 1 19.67 -22.35 6.03
C MET A 1 19.55 -21.99 7.51
N ILE A 2 18.93 -20.87 7.88
CA ILE A 2 18.78 -20.46 9.29
C ILE A 2 17.32 -20.69 9.74
N VAL A 3 17.14 -21.41 10.84
CA VAL A 3 15.85 -21.68 11.47
C VAL A 3 15.80 -21.03 12.84
N TYR A 4 14.69 -20.38 13.18
CA TYR A 4 14.51 -19.75 14.48
C TYR A 4 13.62 -20.60 15.38
N CYS A 5 14.03 -20.77 16.64
CA CYS A 5 13.18 -21.37 17.66
C CYS A 5 11.99 -20.45 17.95
N SER A 6 10.75 -20.91 17.75
CA SER A 6 9.57 -20.07 17.95
C SER A 6 9.28 -19.76 19.42
N ASN A 7 10.00 -20.39 20.36
CA ASN A 7 9.86 -20.14 21.79
C ASN A 7 10.84 -19.08 22.32
N CYS A 8 12.11 -19.10 21.89
CA CYS A 8 13.16 -18.24 22.45
C CYS A 8 13.91 -17.41 21.38
N ASN A 9 13.49 -17.51 20.13
CA ASN A 9 14.03 -16.82 18.96
C ASN A 9 15.53 -17.03 18.69
N THR A 10 16.11 -18.11 19.22
CA THR A 10 17.51 -18.48 18.97
C THR A 10 17.64 -19.01 17.54
N ALA A 11 18.67 -18.56 16.82
CA ALA A 11 18.98 -18.99 15.47
C ALA A 11 19.75 -20.31 15.45
N HIS A 12 19.37 -21.21 14.55
CA HIS A 12 20.00 -22.51 14.31
C HIS A 12 20.38 -22.61 12.84
N GLU A 13 21.61 -23.00 12.57
CA GLU A 13 22.05 -23.33 11.23
C GLU A 13 21.71 -24.79 10.93
N VAL A 14 21.04 -25.01 9.81
CA VAL A 14 20.57 -26.32 9.36
C VAL A 14 21.03 -26.54 7.93
N THR A 15 21.57 -27.71 7.63
CA THR A 15 21.93 -28.07 6.24
C THR A 15 20.69 -28.45 5.44
N GLN A 16 20.75 -28.31 4.12
CA GLN A 16 19.64 -28.71 3.24
C GLN A 16 19.35 -30.22 3.35
N SER A 17 20.40 -31.03 3.55
CA SER A 17 20.28 -32.47 3.79
C SER A 17 19.50 -32.78 5.08
N GLN A 18 19.76 -32.05 6.17
CA GLN A 18 19.00 -32.18 7.43
C GLN A 18 17.54 -31.75 7.29
N ALA A 19 17.25 -30.79 6.42
CA ALA A 19 15.89 -30.30 6.19
C ALA A 19 15.05 -31.25 5.32
N GLN A 20 15.68 -31.93 4.35
CA GLN A 20 14.98 -32.74 3.36
C GLN A 20 14.52 -34.10 3.89
N ILE A 21 15.10 -34.60 4.98
CA ILE A 21 14.69 -35.86 5.60
C ILE A 21 13.44 -35.61 6.46
N SER A 22 12.30 -35.43 5.79
CA SER A 22 11.02 -35.01 6.41
C SER A 22 10.52 -35.90 7.55
N LYS A 23 10.97 -37.17 7.60
CA LYS A 23 10.57 -38.12 8.65
C LYS A 23 11.32 -37.88 9.97
N THR A 24 12.59 -37.47 9.94
CA THR A 24 13.47 -37.39 11.12
C THR A 24 14.12 -36.02 11.34
N SER A 25 13.72 -34.99 10.59
CA SER A 25 14.26 -33.62 10.68
C SER A 25 13.80 -32.88 11.96
N VAL A 26 14.28 -33.33 13.11
CA VAL A 26 14.10 -32.68 14.42
C VAL A 26 15.45 -32.21 14.94
N ILE A 27 15.54 -30.94 15.32
CA ILE A 27 16.73 -30.35 15.95
C ILE A 27 16.40 -29.83 17.36
N HIS A 28 17.39 -29.78 18.25
CA HIS A 28 17.23 -29.23 19.60
C HIS A 28 17.65 -27.75 19.66
N CYS A 29 16.83 -26.95 20.33
CA CYS A 29 17.16 -25.55 20.58
C CYS A 29 18.21 -25.42 21.68
N LYS A 30 19.44 -25.05 21.32
CA LYS A 30 20.57 -24.79 22.24
C LYS A 30 20.27 -23.91 23.47
N LYS A 31 19.27 -23.01 23.42
CA LYS A 31 18.97 -22.08 24.52
C LYS A 31 17.87 -22.55 25.48
N CYS A 32 16.83 -23.21 24.96
CA CYS A 32 15.65 -23.56 25.77
C CYS A 32 15.29 -25.05 25.70
N ASP A 33 16.16 -25.84 25.08
CA ASP A 33 16.09 -27.31 24.94
C ASP A 33 14.79 -27.87 24.33
N LYS A 34 13.99 -27.01 23.69
CA LYS A 34 12.80 -27.42 22.95
C LYS A 34 13.20 -28.00 21.59
N LYS A 35 12.44 -29.00 21.15
CA LYS A 35 12.61 -29.66 19.85
C LYS A 35 11.98 -28.81 18.74
N ILE A 36 12.60 -28.77 17.57
CA ILE A 36 12.15 -28.03 16.39
C ILE A 36 12.06 -29.01 15.23
N LYS A 37 10.83 -29.31 14.77
CA LYS A 37 10.59 -30.13 13.58
C LYS A 37 10.56 -29.25 12.34
N LEU A 38 11.29 -29.68 11.31
CA LEU A 38 11.37 -29.01 10.02
C LEU A 38 10.50 -29.75 9.01
N GLN A 39 9.61 -29.05 8.32
CA GLN A 39 8.68 -29.67 7.39
C GLN A 39 8.46 -28.79 6.16
N PHE A 40 8.43 -29.40 4.99
CA PHE A 40 8.00 -28.74 3.76
C PHE A 40 6.56 -29.10 3.42
N CYS A 41 5.81 -28.12 2.90
CA CYS A 41 4.51 -28.37 2.33
C CYS A 41 4.67 -29.21 1.06
N PRO A 42 4.00 -30.38 0.96
CA PRO A 42 4.17 -31.29 -0.19
C PRO A 42 3.65 -30.71 -1.51
N PHE A 43 2.79 -29.68 -1.45
CA PHE A 43 2.16 -29.12 -2.65
C PHE A 43 2.92 -27.93 -3.24
N CYS A 44 3.61 -27.14 -2.42
CA CYS A 44 4.19 -25.86 -2.86
C CYS A 44 5.60 -25.58 -2.33
N GLY A 45 6.20 -26.53 -1.59
CA GLY A 45 7.56 -26.41 -1.06
C GLY A 45 7.72 -25.36 0.05
N ALA A 46 6.65 -24.78 0.59
CA ALA A 46 6.74 -23.83 1.69
C ALA A 46 7.37 -24.50 2.94
N PHE A 47 8.37 -23.85 3.53
CA PHE A 47 9.09 -24.33 4.70
C PHE A 47 8.39 -23.95 6.01
N TYR A 48 8.31 -24.90 6.95
CA TYR A 48 7.75 -24.73 8.28
C TYR A 48 8.72 -25.23 9.34
N SER A 49 8.86 -24.46 10.43
CA SER A 49 9.59 -24.84 11.64
C SER A 49 8.64 -24.84 12.84
N ILE A 50 8.48 -26.00 13.47
CA ILE A 50 7.50 -26.20 14.55
C ILE A 50 8.25 -26.52 15.83
N THR A 51 8.18 -25.65 16.83
CA THR A 51 8.84 -25.85 18.13
C THR A 51 7.88 -26.50 19.13
N PHE A 52 8.31 -27.55 19.82
CA PHE A 52 7.52 -28.29 20.80
C PHE A 52 8.39 -28.78 21.98
N SER A 53 7.78 -28.94 23.16
CA SER A 53 8.43 -29.52 24.35
C SER A 53 8.08 -30.99 24.53
N THR A 54 6.81 -31.33 24.34
CA THR A 54 6.24 -32.67 24.46
C THR A 54 5.16 -32.79 23.39
N ILE A 55 5.29 -33.78 22.50
CA ILE A 55 4.27 -34.04 21.49
C ILE A 55 3.90 -35.52 21.53
N LYS A 56 2.61 -35.83 21.40
CA LYS A 56 2.16 -37.21 21.26
C LYS A 56 2.52 -37.68 19.85
N SER A 57 2.91 -38.93 19.73
CA SER A 57 3.05 -39.57 18.42
C SER A 57 1.73 -39.48 17.66
N GLY A 58 1.83 -39.23 16.35
CA GLY A 58 0.65 -39.13 15.49
C GLY A 58 0.73 -38.07 14.40
N LYS A 59 -0.37 -37.95 13.65
CA LYS A 59 -0.51 -37.06 12.50
C LYS A 59 -1.28 -35.80 12.87
N TYR A 60 -0.61 -34.66 12.77
CA TYR A 60 -1.20 -33.35 13.01
C TYR A 60 -1.55 -32.70 11.68
N ARG A 61 -2.81 -32.28 11.53
CA ARG A 61 -3.25 -31.53 10.35
C ARG A 61 -2.78 -30.08 10.41
N TYR A 62 -2.14 -29.63 9.34
CA TYR A 62 -1.68 -28.28 9.14
C TYR A 62 -2.25 -27.74 7.84
N ARG A 63 -2.64 -26.47 7.83
CA ARG A 63 -3.05 -25.76 6.62
C ARG A 63 -1.92 -24.88 6.12
N CYS A 64 -1.48 -25.10 4.89
CA CYS A 64 -0.37 -24.35 4.33
C CYS A 64 -0.77 -22.88 4.10
N ARG A 65 -0.05 -21.93 4.70
CA ARG A 65 -0.29 -20.49 4.50
C ARG A 65 -0.04 -20.00 3.06
N LYS A 66 0.77 -20.73 2.29
CA LYS A 66 1.14 -20.38 0.89
C LYS A 66 0.10 -20.86 -0.12
N CYS A 67 -0.28 -22.14 -0.07
CA CYS A 67 -1.17 -22.74 -1.08
C CYS A 67 -2.57 -23.10 -0.56
N ASP A 68 -2.84 -22.83 0.72
CA ASP A 68 -4.12 -23.06 1.40
C ASP A 68 -4.62 -24.51 1.44
N ARG A 69 -3.77 -25.46 1.03
CA ARG A 69 -4.03 -26.90 1.09
C ARG A 69 -3.65 -27.46 2.45
N ASP A 70 -4.47 -28.39 2.94
CA ASP A 70 -4.20 -29.13 4.15
C ASP A 70 -3.17 -30.23 3.89
N PHE A 71 -2.19 -30.37 4.79
CA PHE A 71 -1.22 -31.46 4.81
C PHE A 71 -1.03 -31.96 6.24
N ALA A 72 -0.54 -33.19 6.39
CA ALA A 72 -0.29 -33.78 7.71
C ALA A 72 1.20 -33.76 8.03
N ILE A 73 1.51 -33.51 9.30
CA ILE A 73 2.85 -33.60 9.87
C ILE A 73 2.84 -34.74 10.86
N GLU A 74 3.67 -35.75 10.60
CA GLU A 74 3.74 -36.97 11.40
C GLU A 74 4.87 -36.87 12.42
N PHE A 75 4.57 -37.08 13.69
CA PHE A 75 5.56 -37.22 14.77
C PHE A 75 5.69 -38.70 15.11
N LEU A 76 6.88 -39.26 14.92
CA LEU A 76 7.22 -40.62 15.29
C LEU A 76 7.60 -40.66 16.77
N GLU A 77 7.37 -41.79 17.43
CA GLU A 77 7.92 -42.03 18.76
C GLU A 77 9.45 -42.05 18.67
N GLU A 78 10.10 -41.37 19.61
CA GLU A 78 11.53 -41.55 19.81
C GLU A 78 11.73 -42.95 20.36
N ASP A 79 12.21 -43.86 19.53
CA ASP A 79 12.75 -45.14 19.98
C ASP A 79 13.92 -44.84 20.93
N ASN A 80 13.67 -44.87 22.23
CA ASN A 80 14.67 -44.73 23.29
C ASN A 80 15.61 -45.95 23.39
N SER A 81 15.85 -46.66 22.28
CA SER A 81 16.57 -47.94 22.23
C SER A 81 17.94 -47.87 21.56
N LEU A 82 18.58 -46.70 21.52
CA LEU A 82 20.01 -46.60 21.20
C LEU A 82 20.81 -46.07 22.39
N ASP A 83 21.24 -47.07 23.14
CA ASP A 83 22.22 -47.06 24.21
C ASP A 83 23.61 -46.58 23.71
N LYS A 84 24.47 -46.23 24.67
CA LYS A 84 25.86 -45.81 24.53
C LYS A 84 26.68 -46.69 23.58
N GLY A 85 27.45 -46.09 22.68
CA GLY A 85 28.53 -46.80 21.97
C GLY A 85 29.03 -46.08 20.72
N ASP A 86 30.23 -45.51 20.84
CA ASP A 86 31.30 -45.31 19.84
C ASP A 86 31.00 -44.98 18.37
N SER A 87 31.60 -43.87 17.97
CA SER A 87 32.29 -43.57 16.71
C SER A 87 32.43 -44.71 15.68
N GLU A 88 32.21 -44.31 14.42
CA GLU A 88 32.66 -44.94 13.15
C GLU A 88 31.64 -45.71 12.29
N SER A 89 31.60 -45.30 11.01
CA SER A 89 31.11 -46.01 9.83
C SER A 89 29.59 -46.22 9.65
N PHE A 90 28.94 -45.25 8.99
CA PHE A 90 27.69 -45.49 8.24
C PHE A 90 27.98 -45.47 6.73
N GLU A 91 28.60 -46.54 6.27
CA GLU A 91 28.62 -46.93 4.86
C GLU A 91 28.17 -48.40 4.83
N ASN A 92 27.18 -48.71 3.99
CA ASN A 92 26.56 -50.04 3.79
C ASN A 92 25.37 -50.42 4.69
N SER A 93 24.23 -49.77 4.48
CA SER A 93 22.94 -50.51 4.51
C SER A 93 21.87 -49.76 3.71
N ALA A 94 22.01 -49.78 2.38
CA ALA A 94 21.01 -49.27 1.45
C ALA A 94 20.83 -50.24 0.28
N LYS A 95 20.53 -51.50 0.57
CA LYS A 95 19.96 -52.45 -0.38
C LYS A 95 19.02 -53.37 0.38
N THR A 96 17.72 -53.09 0.32
CA THR A 96 16.63 -54.01 -0.04
C THR A 96 15.31 -53.27 0.22
N HIS A 97 14.34 -53.41 -0.70
CA HIS A 97 13.04 -52.73 -0.79
C HIS A 97 13.01 -51.40 -1.57
N ASN A 98 13.12 -51.52 -2.89
CA ASN A 98 12.47 -50.62 -3.84
C ASN A 98 12.21 -51.38 -5.16
N HIS A 99 11.17 -52.19 -5.17
CA HIS A 99 10.46 -52.61 -6.39
C HIS A 99 9.00 -52.23 -6.18
N PHE A 100 8.39 -51.60 -7.18
CA PHE A 100 7.13 -50.85 -7.21
C PHE A 100 7.27 -49.33 -6.98
N ALA A 101 6.89 -48.58 -8.02
CA ALA A 101 6.86 -47.12 -8.15
C ALA A 101 8.12 -46.45 -8.74
N LYS A 102 8.50 -46.85 -9.96
CA LYS A 102 9.52 -46.14 -10.73
C LYS A 102 9.20 -46.16 -12.22
N GLU A 103 8.23 -45.36 -12.67
CA GLU A 103 8.19 -44.97 -14.09
C GLU A 103 7.56 -43.61 -14.45
N GLU A 104 6.76 -42.94 -13.60
CA GLU A 104 6.14 -41.66 -14.03
C GLU A 104 6.72 -40.35 -13.47
N VAL A 105 7.76 -40.37 -12.61
CA VAL A 105 8.20 -39.14 -11.89
C VAL A 105 9.52 -38.54 -12.41
N LYS A 106 10.13 -39.09 -13.46
CA LYS A 106 11.45 -38.63 -13.92
C LYS A 106 11.45 -37.39 -14.83
N SER A 107 10.37 -37.05 -15.55
CA SER A 107 10.41 -35.89 -16.47
C SER A 107 9.97 -34.55 -15.84
N PHE A 108 9.36 -34.56 -14.65
CA PHE A 108 8.93 -33.35 -13.95
C PHE A 108 9.96 -32.81 -12.93
N LYS A 109 10.97 -33.63 -12.60
CA LYS A 109 11.91 -33.33 -11.51
C LYS A 109 13.12 -32.50 -11.95
N ASP A 110 13.55 -32.61 -13.20
CA ASP A 110 14.72 -31.89 -13.70
C ASP A 110 14.42 -30.45 -14.18
N LYS A 111 13.16 -30.14 -14.52
CA LYS A 111 12.75 -28.74 -14.81
C LYS A 111 12.48 -27.91 -13.54
N SER A 112 11.98 -28.52 -12.47
CA SER A 112 11.66 -27.80 -11.23
C SER A 112 12.86 -27.55 -10.30
N LEU A 113 13.94 -28.34 -10.42
CA LEU A 113 15.16 -28.12 -9.63
C LEU A 113 15.98 -26.92 -10.12
N ASN A 114 16.03 -26.69 -11.45
CA ASN A 114 16.77 -25.58 -12.04
C ASN A 114 16.07 -24.22 -11.90
N GLU A 115 14.74 -24.19 -11.75
CA GLU A 115 14.00 -22.97 -11.39
C GLU A 115 14.10 -22.64 -9.89
N CYS A 116 14.24 -23.64 -9.01
CA CYS A 116 14.35 -23.42 -7.57
C CYS A 116 15.69 -22.77 -7.16
N ASN A 117 16.79 -23.14 -7.84
CA ASN A 117 18.11 -22.55 -7.55
C ASN A 117 18.24 -21.08 -8.01
N LYS A 118 17.47 -20.64 -9.03
CA LYS A 118 17.41 -19.23 -9.45
C LYS A 118 16.64 -18.34 -8.46
N VAL A 119 15.68 -18.92 -7.73
CA VAL A 119 14.91 -18.21 -6.70
C VAL A 119 15.79 -17.95 -5.47
N ASP A 120 16.64 -18.89 -5.07
CA ASP A 120 17.55 -18.72 -3.93
C ASP A 120 18.65 -17.65 -4.17
N GLU A 121 19.10 -17.44 -5.41
CA GLU A 121 20.01 -16.34 -5.75
C GLU A 121 19.30 -14.96 -5.74
N ALA A 122 18.06 -14.87 -6.24
CA ALA A 122 17.27 -13.64 -6.19
C ALA A 122 16.91 -13.22 -4.75
N PHE A 123 16.62 -14.18 -3.86
CA PHE A 123 16.39 -13.93 -2.43
C PHE A 123 17.67 -13.62 -1.64
N SER A 124 18.85 -13.98 -2.16
CA SER A 124 20.13 -13.58 -1.57
C SER A 124 20.49 -12.12 -1.90
N PHE A 125 20.09 -11.62 -3.07
CA PHE A 125 20.34 -10.24 -3.51
C PHE A 125 19.37 -9.21 -2.90
N LEU A 126 18.12 -9.57 -2.62
CA LEU A 126 17.16 -8.72 -1.88
C LEU A 126 17.21 -8.90 -0.35
N GLY A 127 18.27 -9.57 0.14
CA GLY A 127 18.90 -9.25 1.40
C GLY A 127 18.15 -9.68 2.68
N LYS A 128 18.64 -10.77 3.26
CA LYS A 128 18.60 -11.05 4.72
C LYS A 128 19.13 -9.91 5.62
N ARG A 129 19.65 -8.82 5.04
CA ARG A 129 20.08 -7.57 5.71
C ARG A 129 19.20 -6.34 5.43
N ALA A 130 18.31 -6.39 4.43
CA ALA A 130 17.63 -5.19 3.93
C ALA A 130 16.47 -4.71 4.81
N ILE A 131 16.04 -5.48 5.81
CA ILE A 131 14.85 -5.15 6.62
C ILE A 131 15.11 -5.46 8.11
N GLN A 132 16.32 -5.18 8.61
CA GLN A 132 16.60 -5.24 10.05
C GLN A 132 16.54 -3.87 10.72
N ASN A 133 16.83 -2.80 9.98
CA ASN A 133 16.76 -1.43 10.48
C ASN A 133 16.01 -0.56 9.48
N PHE A 134 15.03 0.22 9.95
CA PHE A 134 14.40 1.26 9.16
C PHE A 134 15.42 2.35 8.84
N SER A 135 15.67 2.58 7.56
CA SER A 135 16.56 3.63 7.07
C SER A 135 15.83 4.55 6.08
N ILE A 136 16.27 5.81 6.01
CA ILE A 136 15.79 6.77 5.01
C ILE A 136 16.00 6.21 3.58
N GLY A 137 17.09 5.47 3.36
CA GLY A 137 17.37 4.81 2.08
C GLY A 137 16.28 3.80 1.67
N GLN A 138 15.70 3.06 2.61
CA GLN A 138 14.56 2.16 2.31
C GLN A 138 13.29 2.92 1.94
N LEU A 139 13.04 4.08 2.56
CA LEU A 139 11.91 4.94 2.19
C LEU A 139 12.07 5.49 0.77
N PHE A 140 13.26 5.95 0.41
CA PHE A 140 13.54 6.39 -0.96
C PHE A 140 13.49 5.25 -1.96
N PHE A 141 13.98 4.05 -1.60
CA PHE A 141 13.84 2.87 -2.44
C PHE A 141 12.36 2.52 -2.67
N ALA A 142 11.55 2.51 -1.61
CA ALA A 142 10.09 2.31 -1.71
C ALA A 142 9.39 3.39 -2.55
N ALA A 143 9.83 4.65 -2.44
CA ALA A 143 9.32 5.74 -3.28
C ALA A 143 9.76 5.57 -4.74
N SER A 144 10.97 5.10 -5.00
CA SER A 144 11.46 4.85 -6.37
C SER A 144 10.73 3.68 -7.04
N ASP A 145 10.43 2.61 -6.29
CA ASP A 145 9.63 1.46 -6.76
C ASP A 145 8.17 1.86 -7.07
N ALA A 146 7.71 3.01 -6.57
CA ALA A 146 6.41 3.57 -6.93
C ALA A 146 6.34 4.05 -8.39
N PHE A 147 7.48 4.34 -9.03
CA PHE A 147 7.54 4.80 -10.42
C PHE A 147 7.58 3.68 -11.45
N SER A 148 7.35 2.43 -11.04
CA SER A 148 7.22 1.33 -12.00
C SER A 148 6.04 1.59 -12.95
N SER A 149 6.23 1.24 -14.24
CA SER A 149 5.27 1.54 -15.30
C SER A 149 3.86 0.99 -15.01
N GLN A 150 3.77 -0.20 -14.40
CA GLN A 150 2.50 -0.80 -14.00
C GLN A 150 1.77 0.02 -12.94
N LYS A 151 2.47 0.46 -11.88
CA LYS A 151 1.86 1.24 -10.78
C LYS A 151 1.49 2.65 -11.23
N MET A 152 2.33 3.27 -12.08
CA MET A 152 2.05 4.56 -12.69
C MET A 152 0.82 4.51 -13.59
N LEU A 153 0.70 3.49 -14.46
CA LEU A 153 -0.46 3.34 -15.35
C LEU A 153 -1.75 3.16 -14.57
N ILE A 154 -1.77 2.30 -13.54
CA ILE A 154 -2.94 2.06 -12.70
C ILE A 154 -3.33 3.32 -11.93
N SER A 155 -2.34 4.05 -11.40
CA SER A 155 -2.58 5.31 -10.71
C SER A 155 -3.10 6.39 -11.66
N PHE A 156 -2.61 6.43 -12.90
CA PHE A 156 -3.07 7.36 -13.93
C PHE A 156 -4.53 7.10 -14.31
N ILE A 157 -4.88 5.84 -14.56
CA ILE A 157 -6.27 5.42 -14.82
C ILE A 157 -7.15 5.78 -13.62
N GLY A 158 -6.68 5.56 -12.40
CA GLY A 158 -7.37 5.92 -11.16
C GLY A 158 -7.68 7.41 -11.05
N VAL A 159 -6.67 8.27 -11.22
CA VAL A 159 -6.83 9.72 -11.17
C VAL A 159 -7.74 10.23 -12.30
N ALA A 160 -7.56 9.72 -13.52
CA ALA A 160 -8.42 10.05 -14.65
C ALA A 160 -9.88 9.67 -14.37
N LEU A 161 -10.12 8.50 -13.77
CA LEU A 161 -11.45 8.05 -13.36
C LEU A 161 -12.06 8.96 -12.29
N ILE A 162 -11.28 9.41 -11.29
CA ILE A 162 -11.74 10.38 -10.29
C ILE A 162 -12.19 11.67 -10.98
N VAL A 163 -11.37 12.24 -11.87
CA VAL A 163 -11.71 13.48 -12.59
C VAL A 163 -12.97 13.30 -13.45
N ALA A 164 -13.09 12.18 -14.15
CA ALA A 164 -14.26 11.86 -14.96
C ALA A 164 -15.54 11.75 -14.10
N LEU A 165 -15.48 11.03 -12.98
CA LEU A 165 -16.62 10.85 -12.08
C LEU A 165 -17.03 12.16 -11.39
N LEU A 166 -16.08 13.00 -10.99
CA LEU A 166 -16.37 14.31 -10.42
C LEU A 166 -17.04 15.25 -11.44
N LYS A 167 -16.60 15.23 -12.70
CA LYS A 167 -17.25 15.97 -13.78
C LYS A 167 -18.66 15.46 -14.05
N LEU A 168 -18.83 14.13 -14.12
CA LEU A 168 -20.14 13.51 -14.31
C LEU A 168 -21.09 13.85 -13.15
N TYR A 169 -20.59 13.81 -11.92
CA TYR A 169 -21.35 14.23 -10.73
C TYR A 169 -21.74 15.71 -10.81
N GLY A 170 -20.82 16.61 -11.19
CA GLY A 170 -21.12 18.03 -11.36
C GLY A 170 -22.17 18.29 -12.45
N PHE A 171 -22.08 17.58 -13.57
CA PHE A 171 -23.06 17.63 -14.65
C PHE A 171 -24.44 17.13 -14.20
N ALA A 172 -24.49 15.98 -13.53
CA ALA A 172 -25.73 15.46 -12.96
C ALA A 172 -26.33 16.45 -11.96
N LEU A 173 -25.51 16.99 -11.05
CA LEU A 173 -25.96 17.96 -10.06
C LEU A 173 -26.54 19.21 -10.73
N SER A 174 -25.92 19.78 -11.76
CA SER A 174 -26.47 20.94 -12.47
C SER A 174 -27.81 20.66 -13.14
N SER A 175 -28.03 19.43 -13.61
CA SER A 175 -29.30 19.01 -14.24
C SER A 175 -30.41 18.74 -13.22
N PHE A 176 -30.07 18.30 -12.00
CA PHE A 176 -31.04 17.94 -10.95
C PHE A 176 -31.20 18.99 -9.83
N ALA A 177 -30.31 19.99 -9.78
CA ALA A 177 -30.26 21.02 -8.74
C ALA A 177 -31.58 21.81 -8.61
N SER A 178 -32.28 22.05 -9.72
CA SER A 178 -33.56 22.77 -9.70
C SER A 178 -34.67 22.04 -8.94
N SER A 179 -34.58 20.71 -8.76
CA SER A 179 -35.63 19.90 -8.12
C SER A 179 -35.34 19.51 -6.66
N PHE A 180 -34.07 19.48 -6.24
CA PHE A 180 -33.67 18.90 -4.94
C PHE A 180 -33.23 19.92 -3.87
N ILE A 181 -32.89 21.16 -4.25
CA ILE A 181 -32.35 22.17 -3.32
C ILE A 181 -33.37 22.62 -2.24
N GLY A 182 -34.66 22.31 -2.40
CA GLY A 182 -35.71 22.64 -1.43
C GLY A 182 -35.79 21.75 -0.18
N GLN A 183 -35.12 20.59 -0.12
CA GLN A 183 -35.21 19.67 1.03
C GLN A 183 -33.94 19.70 1.91
N SER A 184 -34.06 20.17 3.16
CA SER A 184 -32.91 20.47 4.04
C SER A 184 -32.03 19.26 4.40
N TYR A 185 -32.55 18.03 4.33
CA TYR A 185 -31.79 16.81 4.65
C TYR A 185 -31.07 16.20 3.43
N GLY A 186 -31.58 16.41 2.21
CA GLY A 186 -30.99 15.87 0.98
C GLY A 186 -29.66 16.54 0.61
N GLY A 187 -29.50 17.81 0.95
CA GLY A 187 -28.30 18.59 0.64
C GLY A 187 -27.00 18.00 1.23
N PHE A 188 -27.07 17.36 2.39
CA PHE A 188 -25.87 16.86 3.08
C PHE A 188 -25.27 15.58 2.45
N ILE A 189 -26.11 14.67 1.95
CA ILE A 189 -25.63 13.48 1.22
C ILE A 189 -24.99 13.91 -0.09
N ILE A 190 -25.60 14.89 -0.76
CA ILE A 190 -25.10 15.46 -2.01
C ILE A 190 -23.70 16.05 -1.77
N THR A 191 -23.48 16.83 -0.70
CA THR A 191 -22.17 17.46 -0.44
C THR A 191 -21.06 16.46 -0.12
N LEU A 192 -21.36 15.29 0.44
CA LEU A 192 -20.36 14.25 0.75
C LEU A 192 -20.05 13.30 -0.42
N ALA A 193 -20.87 13.28 -1.47
CA ALA A 193 -20.67 12.39 -2.61
C ALA A 193 -19.31 12.55 -3.32
N PRO A 194 -18.77 13.77 -3.57
CA PRO A 194 -17.43 13.93 -4.14
C PRO A 194 -16.33 13.28 -3.29
N PHE A 195 -16.40 13.45 -1.97
CA PHE A 195 -15.45 12.83 -1.04
C PHE A 195 -15.53 11.30 -1.09
N PHE A 196 -16.74 10.75 -1.13
CA PHE A 196 -16.96 9.31 -1.29
C PHE A 196 -16.35 8.75 -2.59
N ILE A 197 -16.55 9.45 -3.72
CA ILE A 197 -15.99 9.07 -5.02
C ILE A 197 -14.46 9.04 -4.92
N ILE A 198 -13.85 10.12 -4.42
CA ILE A 198 -12.39 10.26 -4.29
C ILE A 198 -11.84 9.13 -3.42
N VAL A 199 -12.38 8.94 -2.21
CA VAL A 199 -11.88 7.94 -1.25
C VAL A 199 -12.06 6.51 -1.79
N SER A 200 -13.19 6.22 -2.44
CA SER A 200 -13.45 4.87 -2.96
C SER A 200 -12.55 4.50 -4.11
N VAL A 201 -12.39 5.39 -5.11
CA VAL A 201 -11.48 5.13 -6.22
C VAL A 201 -10.04 5.07 -5.74
N TYR A 202 -9.63 6.01 -4.87
CA TYR A 202 -8.29 6.00 -4.27
C TYR A 202 -8.02 4.67 -3.55
N GLN A 203 -8.93 4.19 -2.69
CA GLN A 203 -8.69 2.94 -1.95
C GLN A 203 -8.59 1.72 -2.87
N ILE A 204 -9.37 1.67 -3.97
CA ILE A 204 -9.26 0.61 -4.97
C ILE A 204 -7.88 0.65 -5.63
N VAL A 205 -7.48 1.82 -6.13
CA VAL A 205 -6.18 2.03 -6.80
C VAL A 205 -5.03 1.71 -5.86
N ALA A 206 -5.06 2.24 -4.64
CA ALA A 206 -4.06 1.99 -3.61
C ALA A 206 -3.99 0.50 -3.23
N SER A 207 -5.13 -0.22 -3.22
CA SER A 207 -5.14 -1.66 -2.95
C SER A 207 -4.49 -2.46 -4.07
N ILE A 208 -4.70 -2.06 -5.33
CA ILE A 208 -4.06 -2.69 -6.48
C ILE A 208 -2.55 -2.44 -6.45
N VAL A 209 -2.13 -1.19 -6.23
CA VAL A 209 -0.71 -0.82 -6.12
C VAL A 209 -0.04 -1.58 -4.96
N ALA A 210 -0.73 -1.70 -3.82
CA ALA A 210 -0.26 -2.48 -2.68
C ALA A 210 -0.12 -3.97 -3.03
N TRP A 211 -1.11 -4.54 -3.74
CA TRP A 211 -1.05 -5.93 -4.18
C TRP A 211 0.12 -6.18 -5.14
N ILE A 212 0.33 -5.32 -6.14
CA ILE A 212 1.50 -5.40 -7.04
C ILE A 212 2.80 -5.30 -6.25
N THR A 213 2.86 -4.40 -5.27
CA THR A 213 4.04 -4.26 -4.41
C THR A 213 4.30 -5.56 -3.63
N PHE A 214 3.27 -6.22 -3.12
CA PHE A 214 3.42 -7.51 -2.43
C PHE A 214 3.81 -8.64 -3.38
N GLU A 215 3.22 -8.73 -4.58
CA GLU A 215 3.60 -9.74 -5.57
C GLU A 215 5.08 -9.62 -5.96
N ASN A 216 5.54 -8.40 -6.24
CA ASN A 216 6.94 -8.14 -6.55
C ASN A 216 7.86 -8.51 -5.38
N VAL A 217 7.50 -8.13 -4.14
CA VAL A 217 8.33 -8.37 -2.94
C VAL A 217 8.37 -9.85 -2.53
N PHE A 218 7.27 -10.59 -2.68
CA PHE A 218 7.17 -11.97 -2.17
C PHE A 218 7.42 -13.05 -3.23
N TYR A 219 7.14 -12.76 -4.50
CA TYR A 219 7.12 -13.79 -5.55
C TYR A 219 7.96 -13.45 -6.77
N ASP A 220 8.44 -12.21 -6.91
CA ASP A 220 9.18 -11.72 -8.09
C ASP A 220 8.44 -12.01 -9.42
N THR A 221 7.11 -12.06 -9.35
CA THR A 221 6.22 -12.37 -10.47
C THR A 221 5.70 -11.10 -11.10
N LYS A 222 5.81 -10.99 -12.43
CA LYS A 222 5.15 -9.91 -13.17
C LYS A 222 3.64 -10.09 -13.11
N THR A 223 2.94 -9.11 -12.56
CA THR A 223 1.47 -9.11 -12.54
C THR A 223 0.90 -8.96 -13.95
N THR A 224 -0.15 -9.72 -14.26
CA THR A 224 -0.85 -9.66 -15.56
C THR A 224 -2.14 -8.86 -15.45
N ALA A 225 -2.59 -8.24 -16.56
CA ALA A 225 -3.84 -7.48 -16.58
C ALA A 225 -5.06 -8.31 -16.13
N TYR A 226 -5.11 -9.60 -16.50
CA TYR A 226 -6.16 -10.53 -16.06
C TYR A 226 -6.16 -10.71 -14.54
N SER A 227 -4.98 -10.89 -13.93
CA SER A 227 -4.86 -11.03 -12.48
C SER A 227 -5.27 -9.75 -11.72
N ILE A 228 -4.93 -8.58 -12.27
CA ILE A 228 -5.39 -7.27 -11.74
C ILE A 228 -6.92 -7.17 -11.80
N MET A 229 -7.52 -7.48 -12.94
CA MET A 229 -8.99 -7.39 -13.09
C MET A 229 -9.73 -8.36 -12.16
N ARG A 230 -9.20 -9.58 -12.00
CA ARG A 230 -9.72 -10.57 -11.04
C ARG A 230 -9.62 -10.09 -9.59
N PHE A 231 -8.53 -9.40 -9.25
CA PHE A 231 -8.37 -8.80 -7.93
C PHE A 231 -9.41 -7.68 -7.71
N ILE A 232 -9.59 -6.79 -8.68
CA ILE A 232 -10.57 -5.70 -8.64
C ILE A 232 -11.98 -6.24 -8.44
N SER A 233 -12.42 -7.21 -9.25
CA SER A 233 -13.78 -7.75 -9.16
C SER A 233 -14.06 -8.42 -7.80
N LYS A 234 -13.04 -9.07 -7.21
CA LYS A 234 -13.14 -9.69 -5.88
C LYS A 234 -13.15 -8.67 -4.74
N LYS A 235 -12.42 -7.56 -4.85
CA LYS A 235 -12.16 -6.63 -3.72
C LYS A 235 -12.93 -5.31 -3.79
N ALA A 236 -13.26 -4.80 -4.97
CA ALA A 236 -13.94 -3.51 -5.13
C ALA A 236 -15.29 -3.46 -4.39
N PRO A 237 -16.19 -4.46 -4.46
CA PRO A 237 -17.46 -4.40 -3.73
C PRO A 237 -17.27 -4.28 -2.22
N SER A 238 -16.25 -4.96 -1.68
CA SER A 238 -15.89 -4.88 -0.27
C SER A 238 -15.41 -3.48 0.13
N ILE A 239 -14.62 -2.84 -0.72
CA ILE A 239 -14.11 -1.48 -0.49
C ILE A 239 -15.27 -0.48 -0.49
N PHE A 240 -16.14 -0.55 -1.51
CA PHE A 240 -17.33 0.30 -1.59
C PHE A 240 -18.24 0.13 -0.38
N PHE A 241 -18.54 -1.11 0.03
CA PHE A 241 -19.40 -1.37 1.18
C PHE A 241 -18.84 -0.74 2.47
N VAL A 242 -17.53 -0.87 2.71
CA VAL A 242 -16.89 -0.27 3.89
C VAL A 242 -16.93 1.25 3.83
N ASN A 243 -16.69 1.87 2.67
CA ASN A 243 -16.78 3.32 2.52
C ASN A 243 -18.20 3.85 2.68
N ILE A 244 -19.21 3.11 2.20
CA ILE A 244 -20.63 3.47 2.40
C ILE A 244 -20.96 3.39 3.88
N ALA A 245 -20.62 2.29 4.56
CA ALA A 245 -20.83 2.15 5.99
C ALA A 245 -20.13 3.24 6.81
N PHE A 246 -18.90 3.59 6.42
CA PHE A 246 -18.13 4.67 7.04
C PHE A 246 -18.76 6.04 6.83
N LEU A 247 -19.23 6.33 5.62
CA LEU A 247 -19.92 7.57 5.30
C LEU A 247 -21.24 7.66 6.08
N ILE A 248 -22.05 6.60 6.11
CA ILE A 248 -23.27 6.53 6.92
C ILE A 248 -22.94 6.78 8.39
N PHE A 249 -21.88 6.17 8.92
CA PHE A 249 -21.44 6.39 10.30
C PHE A 249 -21.08 7.85 10.57
N ILE A 250 -20.29 8.49 9.70
CA ILE A 250 -19.97 9.93 9.80
C ILE A 250 -21.25 10.78 9.76
N ASN A 251 -22.16 10.47 8.84
CA ASN A 251 -23.44 11.17 8.72
C ASN A 251 -24.28 11.04 10.01
N CYS A 252 -24.42 9.82 10.55
CA CYS A 252 -25.14 9.57 11.78
C CYS A 252 -24.54 10.35 12.95
N VAL A 253 -23.21 10.39 13.05
CA VAL A 253 -22.50 11.19 14.06
C VAL A 253 -22.84 12.67 13.89
N ILE A 254 -22.66 13.24 12.70
CA ILE A 254 -22.91 14.66 12.46
C ILE A 254 -24.39 15.02 12.73
N LEU A 255 -25.34 14.19 12.29
CA LEU A 255 -26.77 14.41 12.54
C LEU A 255 -27.14 14.37 14.02
N LEU A 256 -26.47 13.52 14.81
CA LEU A 256 -26.68 13.42 16.26
C LEU A 256 -26.26 14.71 16.96
N PHE A 257 -25.22 15.38 16.47
CA PHE A 257 -24.69 16.62 17.07
C PHE A 257 -25.26 17.92 16.50
N CYS A 258 -25.73 17.95 15.24
CA CYS A 258 -26.36 19.14 14.66
C CYS A 258 -27.72 19.50 15.29
N LYS A 259 -28.35 18.58 16.03
CA LYS A 259 -29.64 18.81 16.70
C LYS A 259 -29.53 19.31 18.14
N ILE A 260 -28.34 19.62 18.62
CA ILE A 260 -28.18 20.16 19.98
C ILE A 260 -28.79 21.57 20.00
N PRO A 261 -29.90 21.83 20.74
CA PRO A 261 -30.45 23.17 20.85
C PRO A 261 -29.40 24.11 21.46
N LEU A 262 -29.48 25.40 21.16
CA LEU A 262 -28.64 26.45 21.77
C LEU A 262 -28.87 26.51 23.29
N VAL A 263 -28.29 25.57 24.02
CA VAL A 263 -28.15 25.64 25.47
C VAL A 263 -27.02 26.65 25.72
N GLY A 264 -27.18 27.52 26.73
CA GLY A 264 -26.25 28.64 26.99
C GLY A 264 -24.76 28.28 26.91
N THR A 265 -23.91 29.29 26.70
CA THR A 265 -22.48 29.16 26.35
C THR A 265 -21.68 28.12 27.16
N ALA A 266 -21.92 27.99 28.46
CA ALA A 266 -21.26 27.01 29.32
C ALA A 266 -21.71 25.55 29.05
N ALA A 267 -23.02 25.32 28.85
CA ALA A 267 -23.55 24.01 28.49
C ALA A 267 -23.16 23.62 27.05
N PHE A 268 -23.10 24.60 26.14
CA PHE A 268 -22.55 24.39 24.81
C PHE A 268 -21.09 23.93 24.87
N ALA A 269 -20.23 24.57 25.68
CA ALA A 269 -18.83 24.17 25.82
C ALA A 269 -18.68 22.74 26.38
N LEU A 270 -19.47 22.36 27.39
CA LEU A 270 -19.45 21.01 27.96
C LEU A 270 -19.95 19.93 26.97
N ILE A 271 -21.00 20.23 26.19
CA ILE A 271 -21.52 19.30 25.17
C ILE A 271 -20.57 19.24 23.96
N PHE A 272 -19.90 20.34 23.63
CA PHE A 272 -18.97 20.43 22.50
C PHE A 272 -17.72 19.56 22.69
N PHE A 273 -17.25 19.37 23.93
CA PHE A 273 -16.04 18.60 24.20
C PHE A 273 -16.13 17.13 23.71
N PRO A 274 -17.19 16.35 24.03
CA PRO A 274 -17.41 15.04 23.42
C PRO A 274 -17.50 15.05 21.89
N VAL A 275 -18.15 16.06 21.30
CA VAL A 275 -18.26 16.20 19.83
C VAL A 275 -16.90 16.40 19.20
N TYR A 276 -16.09 17.27 19.81
CA TYR A 276 -14.73 17.54 19.38
C TYR A 276 -13.86 16.29 19.50
N PHE A 277 -13.92 15.57 20.62
CA PHE A 277 -13.16 14.34 20.78
C PHE A 277 -13.57 13.26 19.76
N LEU A 278 -14.88 13.11 19.51
CA LEU A 278 -15.38 12.17 18.52
C LEU A 278 -15.01 12.57 17.08
N SER A 279 -15.04 13.86 16.74
CA SER A 279 -14.65 14.33 15.41
C SER A 279 -13.14 14.15 15.17
N VAL A 280 -12.31 14.42 16.18
CA VAL A 280 -10.87 14.12 16.14
C VAL A 280 -10.64 12.62 15.99
N PHE A 281 -11.37 11.79 16.73
CA PHE A 281 -11.28 10.33 16.61
C PHE A 281 -11.67 9.84 15.20
N ILE A 282 -12.77 10.35 14.63
CA ILE A 282 -13.20 10.03 13.27
C ILE A 282 -12.15 10.47 12.25
N ALA A 283 -11.58 11.66 12.41
CA ALA A 283 -10.52 12.15 11.53
C ALA A 283 -9.30 11.23 11.57
N ILE A 284 -8.83 10.87 12.77
CA ILE A 284 -7.71 9.93 12.95
C ILE A 284 -8.03 8.58 12.32
N MET A 285 -9.21 8.02 12.54
CA MET A 285 -9.64 6.75 11.94
C MET A 285 -9.73 6.84 10.42
N THR A 286 -10.18 7.97 9.87
CA THR A 286 -10.20 8.24 8.43
C THR A 286 -8.78 8.22 7.87
N PHE A 287 -7.85 8.92 8.51
CA PHE A 287 -6.45 8.94 8.07
C PHE A 287 -5.83 7.55 8.16
N ILE A 288 -5.98 6.84 9.29
CA ILE A 288 -5.48 5.46 9.40
C ILE A 288 -6.07 4.56 8.31
N GLY A 289 -7.38 4.71 8.03
CA GLY A 289 -8.06 3.99 6.96
C GLY A 289 -7.48 4.31 5.58
N LEU A 290 -7.33 5.59 5.25
CA LEU A 290 -6.77 6.06 3.98
C LEU A 290 -5.37 5.48 3.71
N TRP A 291 -4.53 5.43 4.74
CA TRP A 291 -3.17 4.90 4.61
C TRP A 291 -3.17 3.37 4.63
N PHE A 292 -3.66 2.73 5.70
CA PHE A 292 -3.39 1.31 5.96
C PHE A 292 -4.50 0.34 5.53
N TYR A 293 -5.71 0.80 5.26
CA TYR A 293 -6.77 -0.10 4.80
C TYR A 293 -6.44 -0.74 3.43
N PRO A 294 -5.93 -0.01 2.41
CA PRO A 294 -5.56 -0.61 1.14
C PRO A 294 -4.54 -1.77 1.22
N PRO A 295 -3.38 -1.62 1.91
CA PRO A 295 -2.44 -2.73 2.04
C PRO A 295 -2.99 -3.90 2.85
N ILE A 296 -3.87 -3.67 3.82
CA ILE A 296 -4.51 -4.76 4.58
C ILE A 296 -5.44 -5.59 3.70
N ILE A 297 -6.22 -4.94 2.83
CA ILE A 297 -7.10 -5.63 1.87
C ILE A 297 -6.28 -6.42 0.85
N ALA A 298 -5.17 -5.85 0.39
CA ALA A 298 -4.27 -6.46 -0.57
C ALA A 298 -3.52 -7.67 0.01
N HIS A 299 -3.05 -7.59 1.26
CA HIS A 299 -2.27 -8.65 1.88
C HIS A 299 -3.14 -9.83 2.36
N ARG A 300 -4.35 -9.55 2.89
CA ARG A 300 -5.20 -10.59 3.49
C ARG A 300 -6.37 -10.97 2.59
N GLU A 301 -6.48 -12.26 2.32
CA GLU A 301 -7.68 -12.82 1.69
C GLU A 301 -8.84 -12.92 2.71
N GLY A 302 -10.03 -12.48 2.30
CA GLY A 302 -11.21 -12.49 3.18
C GLY A 302 -12.39 -11.72 2.61
N THR A 303 -13.56 -11.95 3.23
CA THR A 303 -14.80 -11.18 3.02
C THR A 303 -14.67 -9.76 3.60
N SER A 304 -15.59 -8.87 3.24
CA SER A 304 -15.60 -7.47 3.71
C SER A 304 -15.52 -7.34 5.23
N VAL A 305 -16.32 -8.12 5.96
CA VAL A 305 -16.32 -8.14 7.42
C VAL A 305 -14.97 -8.62 7.98
N ARG A 306 -14.35 -9.62 7.33
CA ARG A 306 -13.04 -10.12 7.76
C ARG A 306 -11.94 -9.09 7.52
N SER A 307 -11.99 -8.35 6.41
CA SER A 307 -11.07 -7.24 6.11
C SER A 307 -11.18 -6.13 7.16
N LEU A 308 -12.40 -5.73 7.52
CA LEU A 308 -12.63 -4.73 8.58
C LEU A 308 -12.14 -5.23 9.94
N LYS A 309 -12.42 -6.50 10.29
CA LYS A 309 -11.89 -7.11 11.52
C LYS A 309 -10.36 -7.10 11.54
N ASN A 310 -9.71 -7.45 10.43
CA ASN A 310 -8.25 -7.41 10.30
C ASN A 310 -7.71 -5.99 10.47
N PHE A 311 -8.40 -4.98 9.93
CA PHE A 311 -8.06 -3.57 10.10
C PHE A 311 -8.13 -3.13 11.57
N LEU A 312 -9.21 -3.47 12.28
CA LEU A 312 -9.33 -3.17 13.70
C LEU A 312 -8.28 -3.91 14.55
N ILE A 313 -7.95 -5.16 14.21
CA ILE A 313 -6.86 -5.90 14.87
C ILE A 313 -5.52 -5.22 14.62
N PHE A 314 -5.25 -4.74 13.40
CA PHE A 314 -4.03 -4.00 13.07
C PHE A 314 -3.92 -2.69 13.87
N ILE A 315 -5.02 -1.93 13.95
CA ILE A 315 -5.09 -0.72 14.79
C ILE A 315 -4.79 -1.07 16.25
N LYS A 316 -5.46 -2.09 16.79
CA LYS A 316 -5.26 -2.52 18.18
C LYS A 316 -3.81 -2.97 18.44
N LYS A 317 -3.20 -3.67 17.49
CA LYS A 317 -1.83 -4.20 17.59
C LYS A 317 -0.78 -3.08 17.61
N HIS A 318 -0.98 -2.02 16.83
CA HIS A 318 0.04 -0.97 16.65
C HIS A 318 -0.26 0.34 17.37
N ASN A 319 -1.52 0.59 17.76
CA ASN A 319 -2.01 1.70 18.59
C ASN A 319 -1.28 3.04 18.33
N LEU A 320 -0.59 3.57 19.34
CA LEU A 320 0.14 4.85 19.27
C LEU A 320 1.20 4.91 18.16
N SER A 321 1.77 3.78 17.74
CA SER A 321 2.72 3.77 16.64
C SER A 321 2.11 4.29 15.34
N LEU A 322 0.82 4.08 15.09
CA LEU A 322 0.16 4.58 13.87
C LEU A 322 0.10 6.11 13.84
N VAL A 323 -0.12 6.74 15.00
CA VAL A 323 -0.18 8.20 15.14
C VAL A 323 1.15 8.85 14.77
N TYR A 324 2.28 8.18 15.03
CA TYR A 324 3.60 8.68 14.62
C TYR A 324 3.95 8.34 13.17
N MET A 325 3.53 7.17 12.68
CA MET A 325 3.88 6.73 11.34
C MET A 325 3.16 7.56 10.28
N ILE A 326 1.87 7.87 10.46
CA ILE A 326 1.07 8.62 9.47
C ILE A 326 1.70 9.97 9.10
N PRO A 327 2.08 10.84 10.06
CA PRO A 327 2.78 12.08 9.75
C PRO A 327 4.09 11.88 9.00
N VAL A 328 4.85 10.83 9.30
CA VAL A 328 6.09 10.52 8.57
C VAL A 328 5.78 10.15 7.11
N ILE A 329 4.80 9.29 6.85
CA ILE A 329 4.43 8.93 5.47
C ILE A 329 3.89 10.14 4.71
N ALA A 330 3.06 10.93 5.38
CA ALA A 330 2.51 12.15 4.82
C ALA A 330 3.63 13.14 4.46
N ALA A 331 4.58 13.37 5.36
CA ALA A 331 5.69 14.28 5.13
C ALA A 331 6.61 13.80 3.99
N VAL A 332 6.94 12.51 3.92
CA VAL A 332 7.72 11.94 2.79
C VAL A 332 6.95 12.08 1.48
N SER A 333 5.66 11.78 1.48
CA SER A 333 4.83 11.87 0.27
C SER A 333 4.68 13.31 -0.21
N VAL A 334 4.50 14.27 0.71
CA VAL A 334 4.48 15.70 0.43
C VAL A 334 5.83 16.16 -0.12
N ALA A 335 6.94 15.76 0.49
CA ALA A 335 8.27 16.11 0.02
C ALA A 335 8.54 15.61 -1.41
N VAL A 336 8.19 14.36 -1.72
CA VAL A 336 8.33 13.81 -3.08
C VAL A 336 7.44 14.56 -4.07
N LEU A 337 6.18 14.82 -3.72
CA LEU A 337 5.26 15.57 -4.57
C LEU A 337 5.75 16.99 -4.84
N LEU A 338 6.27 17.66 -3.82
CA LEU A 338 6.82 19.00 -3.88
C LEU A 338 8.04 19.08 -4.78
N VAL A 339 8.94 18.09 -4.74
CA VAL A 339 10.04 17.97 -5.70
C VAL A 339 9.53 17.79 -7.12
N LEU A 340 8.54 16.92 -7.35
CA LEU A 340 7.93 16.73 -8.68
C LEU A 340 7.28 18.02 -9.20
N LEU A 341 6.57 18.75 -8.33
CA LEU A 341 5.94 20.01 -8.65
C LEU A 341 6.98 21.09 -8.97
N LEU A 342 8.06 21.20 -8.20
CA LEU A 342 9.16 22.12 -8.48
C LEU A 342 9.79 21.86 -9.85
N ILE A 343 10.11 20.61 -10.17
CA ILE A 343 10.66 20.22 -11.47
C ILE A 343 9.70 20.61 -12.59
N HIS A 344 8.40 20.34 -12.40
CA HIS A 344 7.38 20.69 -13.38
C HIS A 344 7.24 22.20 -13.56
N THR A 345 7.12 22.97 -12.47
CA THR A 345 6.99 24.42 -12.51
C THR A 345 8.22 25.06 -13.12
N PHE A 346 9.43 24.60 -12.77
CA PHE A 346 10.66 25.07 -13.39
C PHE A 346 10.69 24.78 -14.90
N ALA A 347 10.36 23.55 -15.31
CA ALA A 347 10.29 23.20 -16.73
C ALA A 347 9.23 24.02 -17.48
N PHE A 348 8.09 24.29 -16.85
CA PHE A 348 7.02 25.10 -17.41
C PHE A 348 7.44 26.57 -17.57
N LEU A 349 8.06 27.18 -16.54
CA LEU A 349 8.57 28.55 -16.59
C LEU A 349 9.68 28.69 -17.64
N LEU A 350 10.59 27.72 -17.74
CA LEU A 350 11.61 27.69 -18.77
C LEU A 350 10.98 27.60 -20.17
N SER A 351 9.97 26.74 -20.35
CA SER A 351 9.23 26.62 -21.60
C SER A 351 8.51 27.92 -21.97
N LEU A 352 7.89 28.60 -21.00
CA LEU A 352 7.27 29.91 -21.20
C LEU A 352 8.29 30.95 -21.64
N SER A 353 9.42 31.06 -20.94
CA SER A 353 10.48 32.01 -21.27
C SER A 353 11.05 31.76 -22.67
N LEU A 354 11.30 30.50 -23.04
CA LEU A 354 11.74 30.14 -24.39
C LEU A 354 10.67 30.46 -25.44
N SER A 355 9.40 30.22 -25.14
CA SER A 355 8.29 30.52 -26.05
C SER A 355 8.10 32.02 -26.24
N GLU A 356 8.34 32.83 -25.21
CA GLU A 356 8.27 34.30 -25.27
C GLU A 356 9.36 34.86 -26.20
N ILE A 357 10.57 34.29 -26.14
CA ILE A 357 11.67 34.65 -27.06
C ILE A 357 11.31 34.35 -28.52
N ILE A 358 10.58 33.26 -28.79
CA ILE A 358 10.26 32.82 -30.15
C ILE A 358 9.00 33.52 -30.70
N MET A 359 7.95 33.63 -29.89
CA MET A 359 6.61 34.06 -30.33
C MET A 359 6.27 35.51 -29.96
N GLY A 360 7.04 36.14 -29.08
CA GLY A 360 6.78 37.51 -28.61
C GLY A 360 5.37 37.66 -28.02
N ASN A 361 4.69 38.75 -28.37
CA ASN A 361 3.38 39.13 -27.82
C ASN A 361 2.23 38.16 -28.15
N GLU A 362 2.37 37.35 -29.22
CA GLU A 362 1.38 36.35 -29.64
C GLU A 362 1.21 35.23 -28.61
N LEU A 363 2.21 35.02 -27.74
CA LEU A 363 2.17 34.01 -26.69
C LEU A 363 0.99 34.25 -25.72
N SER A 364 0.79 35.51 -25.32
CA SER A 364 -0.27 35.89 -24.38
C SER A 364 -1.66 35.53 -24.91
N ALA A 365 -1.90 35.71 -26.21
CA ALA A 365 -3.13 35.35 -26.89
C ALA A 365 -3.37 33.82 -26.88
N VAL A 366 -2.33 33.01 -27.12
CA VAL A 366 -2.44 31.54 -27.09
C VAL A 366 -2.78 31.04 -25.69
N PHE A 367 -2.18 31.59 -24.63
CA PHE A 367 -2.48 31.20 -23.24
C PHE A 367 -3.86 31.67 -22.76
N ALA A 368 -4.31 32.85 -23.20
CA ALA A 368 -5.66 33.33 -22.94
C ALA A 368 -6.75 32.46 -23.61
N ALA A 369 -6.40 31.76 -24.69
CA ALA A 369 -7.30 30.89 -25.44
C ALA A 369 -7.49 29.49 -24.82
N ILE A 370 -6.83 29.16 -23.71
CA ILE A 370 -6.94 27.83 -23.10
C ILE A 370 -8.37 27.64 -22.54
N PRO A 371 -9.08 26.54 -22.91
CA PRO A 371 -10.40 26.25 -22.37
C PRO A 371 -10.42 26.19 -20.84
N SER A 372 -11.41 26.86 -20.23
CA SER A 372 -11.56 26.92 -18.77
C SER A 372 -11.65 25.55 -18.09
N SER A 373 -12.16 24.54 -18.81
CA SER A 373 -12.24 23.15 -18.33
C SER A 373 -10.88 22.47 -18.20
N LEU A 374 -9.90 22.83 -19.04
CA LEU A 374 -8.52 22.34 -18.99
C LEU A 374 -7.72 23.10 -17.93
N ILE A 375 -7.95 24.42 -17.81
CA ILE A 375 -7.38 25.24 -16.73
C ILE A 375 -7.80 24.69 -15.36
N LYS A 376 -9.07 24.29 -15.19
CA LYS A 376 -9.54 23.71 -13.91
C LYS A 376 -8.83 22.41 -13.55
N ILE A 377 -8.44 21.59 -14.53
CA ILE A 377 -7.66 20.35 -14.29
C ILE A 377 -6.23 20.71 -13.94
N SER A 378 -5.59 21.62 -14.70
CA SER A 378 -4.20 22.00 -14.48
C SER A 378 -3.98 22.75 -13.16
N LYS A 379 -4.97 23.50 -12.69
CA LYS A 379 -4.97 24.15 -11.36
C LYS A 379 -4.77 23.19 -10.20
N LEU A 380 -4.98 21.88 -10.38
CA LEU A 380 -4.69 20.89 -9.34
C LEU A 380 -3.18 20.73 -9.05
N SER A 381 -2.29 20.98 -10.02
CA SER A 381 -0.83 21.01 -9.79
C SER A 381 -0.29 22.40 -9.53
N ILE A 382 -1.02 23.45 -9.88
CA ILE A 382 -0.56 24.84 -9.81
C ILE A 382 -1.26 25.54 -8.65
N VAL A 383 -0.97 25.10 -7.43
CA VAL A 383 -1.36 25.82 -6.21
C VAL A 383 -0.25 26.82 -5.91
N GLY A 384 -0.52 28.12 -6.08
CA GLY A 384 0.38 29.20 -5.64
C GLY A 384 0.88 30.16 -6.73
N SER A 385 0.82 29.82 -8.03
CA SER A 385 1.13 30.82 -9.06
C SER A 385 -0.06 31.75 -9.23
N ALA A 386 0.15 33.05 -9.04
CA ALA A 386 -0.86 34.08 -9.19
C ALA A 386 -1.71 33.85 -10.45
N SER A 387 -3.03 33.78 -10.29
CA SER A 387 -4.06 33.55 -11.32
C SER A 387 -4.11 34.61 -12.43
N VAL A 388 -3.15 35.53 -12.45
CA VAL A 388 -3.10 36.74 -13.27
C VAL A 388 -2.78 36.41 -14.74
N ILE A 389 -2.06 35.32 -15.02
CA ILE A 389 -1.75 34.90 -16.41
C ILE A 389 -2.98 34.31 -17.13
N PHE A 390 -3.96 33.80 -16.38
CA PHE A 390 -5.14 33.10 -16.94
C PHE A 390 -6.43 33.93 -16.86
N SER A 391 -6.35 35.19 -16.46
CA SER A 391 -7.50 36.08 -16.36
C SER A 391 -7.58 36.99 -17.58
N GLU A 392 -8.20 36.50 -18.65
CA GLU A 392 -9.14 37.22 -19.54
C GLU A 392 -9.29 36.46 -20.86
N LEU A 393 -10.48 35.91 -21.09
CA LEU A 393 -10.88 35.40 -22.40
C LEU A 393 -11.07 36.62 -23.32
N ASN A 394 -10.10 36.88 -24.19
CA ASN A 394 -10.20 37.95 -25.18
C ASN A 394 -11.09 37.47 -26.35
N PRO A 395 -12.27 38.09 -26.61
CA PRO A 395 -13.17 37.64 -27.68
C PRO A 395 -12.61 37.86 -29.10
N GLY A 396 -11.46 38.52 -29.25
CA GLY A 396 -10.77 38.74 -30.53
C GLY A 396 -9.78 37.65 -30.97
N LEU A 397 -9.79 36.46 -30.36
CA LEU A 397 -8.82 35.40 -30.65
C LEU A 397 -9.05 34.76 -32.02
N THR A 398 -8.02 34.74 -32.87
CA THR A 398 -8.03 33.99 -34.13
C THR A 398 -8.11 32.47 -33.89
N PHE A 399 -8.56 31.73 -34.91
CA PHE A 399 -8.69 30.27 -34.84
C PHE A 399 -7.37 29.57 -34.50
N SER A 400 -6.23 30.10 -34.96
CA SER A 400 -4.90 29.53 -34.66
C SER A 400 -4.54 29.66 -33.17
N HIS A 401 -4.87 30.77 -32.51
CA HIS A 401 -4.65 30.90 -31.06
C HIS A 401 -5.54 29.94 -30.26
N SER A 402 -6.80 29.74 -30.70
CA SER A 402 -7.72 28.77 -30.09
C SER A 402 -7.19 27.34 -30.17
N LEU A 403 -6.72 26.91 -31.36
CA LEU A 403 -6.13 25.58 -31.53
C LEU A 403 -4.87 25.41 -30.68
N GLY A 404 -3.98 26.41 -30.66
CA GLY A 404 -2.78 26.41 -29.82
C GLY A 404 -3.11 26.31 -28.33
N GLY A 405 -4.07 27.10 -27.85
CA GLY A 405 -4.54 27.08 -26.47
C GLY A 405 -5.14 25.73 -26.07
N VAL A 406 -5.90 25.08 -26.96
CA VAL A 406 -6.43 23.73 -26.71
C VAL A 406 -5.29 22.70 -26.58
N ILE A 407 -4.31 22.72 -27.49
CA ILE A 407 -3.18 21.79 -27.46
C ILE A 407 -2.37 21.96 -26.16
N ILE A 408 -2.03 23.20 -25.81
CA ILE A 408 -1.30 23.52 -24.57
C ILE A 408 -2.13 23.09 -23.35
N GLY A 409 -3.44 23.36 -23.36
CA GLY A 409 -4.33 22.94 -22.28
C GLY A 409 -4.39 21.43 -22.07
N ILE A 410 -4.39 20.64 -23.16
CA ILE A 410 -4.37 19.17 -23.11
C ILE A 410 -3.04 18.69 -22.54
N LEU A 411 -1.92 19.23 -23.02
CA LEU A 411 -0.59 18.89 -22.52
C LEU A 411 -0.45 19.20 -21.04
N MET A 412 -0.84 20.40 -20.60
CA MET A 412 -0.80 20.78 -19.19
C MET A 412 -1.69 19.87 -18.33
N SER A 413 -2.91 19.57 -18.79
CA SER A 413 -3.80 18.64 -18.09
C SER A 413 -3.21 17.24 -17.98
N PHE A 414 -2.56 16.74 -19.04
CA PHE A 414 -1.90 15.43 -19.03
C PHE A 414 -0.73 15.39 -18.04
N VAL A 415 0.09 16.44 -17.98
CA VAL A 415 1.19 16.55 -17.02
C VAL A 415 0.66 16.61 -15.59
N THR A 416 -0.37 17.41 -15.32
CA THR A 416 -1.01 17.47 -13.99
C THR A 416 -1.58 16.11 -13.57
N LEU A 417 -2.26 15.39 -14.48
CA LEU A 417 -2.74 14.03 -14.22
C LEU A 417 -1.58 13.07 -13.91
N THR A 418 -0.47 13.22 -14.62
CA THR A 418 0.74 12.40 -14.42
C THR A 418 1.35 12.67 -13.04
N ILE A 419 1.49 13.94 -12.63
CA ILE A 419 2.00 14.30 -11.30
C ILE A 419 1.08 13.78 -10.19
N ALA A 420 -0.23 13.94 -10.34
CA ALA A 420 -1.21 13.41 -9.39
C ALA A 420 -1.16 11.87 -9.32
N SER A 421 -0.95 11.20 -10.46
CA SER A 421 -0.79 9.74 -10.50
C SER A 421 0.50 9.27 -9.82
N ALA A 422 1.61 10.01 -9.98
CA ALA A 422 2.86 9.76 -9.27
C ALA A 422 2.67 9.91 -7.76
N ALA A 423 1.97 10.96 -7.32
CA ALA A 423 1.64 11.16 -5.91
C ALA A 423 0.86 9.99 -5.33
N MET A 424 -0.21 9.56 -6.02
CA MET A 424 -1.04 8.43 -5.59
C MET A 424 -0.25 7.12 -5.55
N SER A 425 0.63 6.88 -6.53
CA SER A 425 1.49 5.69 -6.57
C SER A 425 2.51 5.67 -5.43
N VAL A 426 3.15 6.81 -5.15
CA VAL A 426 4.14 6.99 -4.06
C VAL A 426 3.48 6.76 -2.71
N ILE A 427 2.34 7.41 -2.45
CA ILE A 427 1.55 7.25 -1.23
C ILE A 427 1.20 5.77 -0.99
N SER A 428 0.69 5.10 -2.03
CA SER A 428 0.25 3.70 -1.95
C SER A 428 1.42 2.74 -1.73
N SER A 429 2.54 2.96 -2.41
CA SER A 429 3.75 2.13 -2.27
C SER A 429 4.39 2.31 -0.90
N LEU A 430 4.57 3.56 -0.44
CA LEU A 430 5.09 3.87 0.89
C LEU A 430 4.22 3.25 1.99
N SER A 431 2.89 3.37 1.85
CA SER A 431 1.96 2.74 2.79
C SER A 431 2.14 1.21 2.86
N SER A 432 2.31 0.57 1.71
CA SER A 432 2.49 -0.89 1.61
C SER A 432 3.79 -1.35 2.26
N HIS A 433 4.88 -0.64 2.02
CA HIS A 433 6.17 -0.94 2.66
C HIS A 433 6.11 -0.73 4.17
N LEU A 434 5.49 0.34 4.64
CA LEU A 434 5.36 0.61 6.07
C LEU A 434 4.44 -0.39 6.76
N TYR A 435 3.34 -0.79 6.11
CA TYR A 435 2.50 -1.89 6.55
C TYR A 435 3.31 -3.18 6.78
N LEU A 436 4.17 -3.57 5.82
CA LEU A 436 5.01 -4.76 5.95
C LEU A 436 6.02 -4.65 7.10
N LEU A 437 6.65 -3.47 7.26
CA LEU A 437 7.59 -3.22 8.35
C LEU A 437 6.92 -3.35 9.71
N MET A 438 5.73 -2.75 9.86
CA MET A 438 4.94 -2.84 11.08
C MET A 438 4.49 -4.27 11.36
N GLU A 439 4.01 -5.00 10.35
CA GLU A 439 3.51 -6.35 10.55
C GLU A 439 4.62 -7.33 10.99
N ARG A 440 5.85 -7.09 10.53
CA ARG A 440 7.07 -7.82 10.94
C ARG A 440 7.57 -7.45 12.35
N GLY A 441 6.93 -6.52 13.03
CA GLY A 441 7.30 -6.13 14.39
C GLY A 441 8.60 -5.33 14.46
N LEU A 442 9.05 -4.76 13.34
CA LEU A 442 10.20 -3.87 13.33
C LEU A 442 9.75 -2.52 13.89
N SER A 443 9.92 -2.38 15.21
CA SER A 443 9.79 -1.07 15.85
C SER A 443 10.91 -0.18 15.35
N ILE A 444 10.56 0.88 14.64
CA ILE A 444 11.51 1.94 14.35
C ILE A 444 11.90 2.55 15.70
N ASP A 445 13.20 2.66 16.00
CA ASP A 445 13.66 3.34 17.21
C ASP A 445 13.02 4.72 17.30
N ASP A 446 12.42 5.06 18.44
CA ASP A 446 11.72 6.33 18.62
C ASP A 446 12.64 7.54 18.38
N LYS A 447 13.94 7.41 18.69
CA LYS A 447 14.97 8.41 18.36
C LYS A 447 15.11 8.63 16.85
N LYS A 448 15.13 7.55 16.06
CA LYS A 448 15.23 7.65 14.60
C LYS A 448 13.95 8.21 13.99
N LYS A 449 12.76 7.85 14.52
CA LYS A 449 11.49 8.46 14.11
C LYS A 449 11.50 9.97 14.33
N ALA A 450 11.92 10.41 15.52
CA ALA A 450 11.97 11.82 15.87
C ALA A 450 12.94 12.59 14.95
N ILE A 451 14.13 12.05 14.68
CA ILE A 451 15.12 12.68 13.77
C ILE A 451 14.54 12.79 12.35
N VAL A 452 13.93 11.72 11.82
CA VAL A 452 13.31 11.73 10.49
C VAL A 452 12.18 12.75 10.44
N PHE A 453 11.32 12.79 11.46
CA PHE A 453 10.21 13.73 11.53
C PHE A 453 10.68 15.18 11.60
N ILE A 454 11.66 15.48 12.46
CA ILE A 454 12.26 16.82 12.58
C ILE A 454 12.93 17.23 11.26
N SER A 455 13.71 16.33 10.64
CA SER A 455 14.35 16.60 9.35
C SER A 455 13.33 16.88 8.25
N LEU A 456 12.25 16.10 8.17
CA LEU A 456 11.17 16.32 7.21
C LEU A 456 10.40 17.61 7.50
N PHE A 457 10.14 17.91 8.77
CA PHE A 457 9.51 19.14 9.19
C PHE A 457 10.33 20.37 8.77
N PHE A 458 11.65 20.36 9.02
CA PHE A 458 12.53 21.44 8.56
C PHE A 458 12.60 21.55 7.04
N MET A 459 12.57 20.42 6.31
CA MET A 459 12.52 20.43 4.84
C MET A 459 11.24 21.09 4.32
N ILE A 460 10.08 20.71 4.87
CA ILE A 460 8.78 21.28 4.49
C ILE A 460 8.71 22.76 4.88
N LEU A 461 9.17 23.12 6.09
CA LEU A 461 9.19 24.50 6.56
C LEU A 461 10.10 25.36 5.67
N SER A 462 11.29 24.88 5.32
CA SER A 462 12.22 25.59 4.43
C SER A 462 11.57 25.82 3.07
N PHE A 463 10.86 24.83 2.53
CA PHE A 463 10.13 25.00 1.27
C PHE A 463 9.01 26.03 1.38
N LEU A 464 8.19 25.98 2.42
CA LEU A 464 7.10 26.95 2.63
C LEU A 464 7.62 28.37 2.82
N LEU A 465 8.81 28.52 3.41
CA LEU A 465 9.49 29.81 3.51
C LEU A 465 9.98 30.29 2.14
N VAL A 466 10.63 29.42 1.35
CA VAL A 466 11.06 29.73 -0.02
C VAL A 466 9.85 30.16 -0.88
N SER A 467 8.74 29.41 -0.84
CA SER A 467 7.53 29.74 -1.62
C SER A 467 6.81 31.02 -1.19
N LYS A 468 7.19 31.60 -0.04
CA LYS A 468 6.65 32.88 0.43
C LYS A 468 7.59 34.04 0.08
N ILE A 469 8.88 33.76 -0.12
CA ILE A 469 9.91 34.75 -0.48
C ILE A 469 9.92 34.99 -1.99
N PHE A 470 9.78 33.93 -2.78
CA PHE A 470 9.64 33.95 -4.24
C PHE A 470 8.19 33.78 -4.62
#